data_AF-A0A7C6S977-F1
#
_entry.id   AF-A0A7C6S977-F1
#
_cell.length_a   1.000
_cell.length_b   1.000
_cell.length_c   1.000
_cell.angle_alpha   90.00
_cell.angle_beta   90.00
_cell.angle_gamma   90.00
#
_symmetry.space_group_name_H-M   'P 1'
#
loop_
_entity.id
_entity.type
_entity.pdbx_description
1 polymer ?
#
loop_
_entity_poly.entity_id
_entity_poly.type
_entity_poly.pdbx_seq_one_letter_code
_entity_poly.pdbx_strand_id
1 'polypeptide(L)'
;ILFNEAIPAGMPRIEKIADKKILGGLIAQCYRTYGVARTAKLIDDIKALGFRYATKAGITISVSDIKIPKAKASILSEAEDAVATLEKQYRRGLITNEEHYQQVINVWNNATEEVTTALVDEMDHFNPVYMMAISGARGNIQQIRQLAGMRGLMADPSGRIIDLPIKANFREGLTVLEYFISTHGARKGLADTALRTADSGYLTRRLVDVAQDVIVREEDCGTTQGVTVKAMKDGQEVIQELAERIVGRIACEDIRHPETGALLVEAGKEIMEEDAEAIDAAGIEAVKIRSVFTCRSRHGICARCYGRNLATGKLVDVGEAIGIIAAQSIGEPGTQLTMRTFHTGGVAGEDITQGLPRVEELFEARKPKGQAIIAEADGTVHISEIKGRKEIQIWTEQGETKSYQVPYGARIHVTEGQQVEAGDELTEGSINPHELLRVKGIEGVQRYLLQEVQKVYRSQGVDINDKHVEVIVRQMLRKVKVEDAGDTDLLPGGLVEFTEFEEENARVEEQGLEPATARPLLLGITKASLATESFLSAASFQETTRVLTDAAIKGKLDPLLGLKENVIIGKLVPAGTGMTRYLNLEIAVREPEEPSPQDEVSPAAMETETGAGVQDQPAAGTGDVSSAVPAEG
;
A
#
# COMPACT_ATOMS: atom_id res chain seq x y z
N ILE A 1 30.51 15.99 -11.57
CA ILE A 1 30.53 17.34 -12.19
C ILE A 1 29.43 17.45 -13.24
N LEU A 2 29.57 16.80 -14.39
CA LEU A 2 28.55 16.79 -15.47
C LEU A 2 27.13 16.44 -15.02
N PHE A 3 26.98 15.44 -14.15
CA PHE A 3 25.67 15.09 -13.58
C PHE A 3 25.05 16.24 -12.75
N ASN A 4 25.88 16.96 -11.99
CA ASN A 4 25.43 18.07 -11.15
C ASN A 4 25.12 19.35 -11.96
N GLU A 5 25.51 19.43 -13.24
CA GLU A 5 25.13 20.55 -14.12
C GLU A 5 23.67 20.45 -14.57
N ALA A 6 23.11 19.23 -14.62
CA ALA A 6 21.70 18.99 -14.92
C ALA A 6 20.79 19.25 -13.70
N ILE A 7 21.37 19.39 -12.50
CA ILE A 7 20.60 19.62 -11.27
C ILE A 7 20.33 21.12 -11.11
N PRO A 8 19.08 21.54 -10.82
CA PRO A 8 18.74 22.93 -10.54
C PRO A 8 19.63 23.59 -9.48
N ALA A 9 19.95 24.87 -9.70
CA ALA A 9 20.68 25.68 -8.71
C ALA A 9 19.89 25.74 -7.39
N GLY A 10 20.55 25.39 -6.28
CA GLY A 10 19.96 25.36 -4.93
C GLY A 10 19.62 23.97 -4.40
N MET A 11 19.84 22.89 -5.16
CA MET A 11 19.76 21.51 -4.64
C MET A 11 21.12 20.99 -4.17
N PRO A 12 21.14 20.04 -3.21
CA PRO A 12 22.37 19.38 -2.80
C PRO A 12 23.04 18.67 -3.98
N ARG A 13 24.36 18.82 -4.07
CA ARG A 13 25.17 18.12 -5.07
C ARG A 13 25.26 16.64 -4.74
N ILE A 14 25.20 15.80 -5.77
CA ILE A 14 25.40 14.37 -5.64
C ILE A 14 26.88 14.04 -5.85
N GLU A 15 27.49 13.46 -4.83
CA GLU A 15 28.90 13.04 -4.79
C GLU A 15 29.09 11.52 -4.76
N LYS A 16 28.00 10.77 -4.60
CA LYS A 16 27.99 9.29 -4.54
C LYS A 16 27.48 8.70 -5.86
N ILE A 17 27.63 7.38 -6.03
CA ILE A 17 27.03 6.63 -7.14
C ILE A 17 25.51 6.82 -7.08
N ALA A 18 24.92 7.37 -8.16
CA ALA A 18 23.49 7.59 -8.25
C ALA A 18 22.80 6.32 -8.76
N ASP A 19 22.27 5.52 -7.84
CA ASP A 19 21.41 4.39 -8.15
C ASP A 19 19.95 4.84 -8.36
N LYS A 20 19.06 3.89 -8.68
CA LYS A 20 17.62 4.16 -8.84
C LYS A 20 16.99 4.86 -7.63
N LYS A 21 17.44 4.56 -6.40
CA LYS A 21 16.86 5.12 -5.16
C LYS A 21 17.28 6.57 -4.98
N ILE A 22 18.56 6.89 -5.18
CA ILE A 22 19.10 8.25 -5.09
C ILE A 22 18.45 9.15 -6.14
N LEU A 23 18.28 8.66 -7.37
CA LEU A 23 17.58 9.40 -8.42
C LEU A 23 16.12 9.67 -8.06
N GLY A 24 15.42 8.68 -7.49
CA GLY A 24 14.06 8.86 -6.98
C GLY A 24 13.98 9.93 -5.88
N GLY A 25 14.90 9.89 -4.92
CA GLY A 25 15.00 10.88 -3.84
C GLY A 25 15.27 12.29 -4.35
N LEU A 26 16.15 12.45 -5.34
CA LEU A 26 16.43 13.74 -5.97
C LEU A 26 15.19 14.33 -6.66
N ILE A 27 14.46 13.51 -7.41
CA ILE A 27 13.23 13.93 -8.08
C ILE A 27 12.17 14.34 -7.05
N ALA A 28 12.00 13.54 -5.99
CA ALA A 28 11.06 13.86 -4.91
C ALA A 28 11.42 15.18 -4.22
N GLN A 29 12.69 15.41 -3.90
CA GLN A 29 13.15 16.66 -3.31
C GLN A 29 12.92 17.87 -4.25
N CYS A 30 13.13 17.68 -5.56
CA CYS A 30 12.92 18.74 -6.55
C CYS A 30 11.43 19.10 -6.64
N TYR A 31 10.57 18.08 -6.63
CA TYR A 31 9.13 18.26 -6.64
C TYR A 31 8.64 19.05 -5.43
N ARG A 32 9.12 18.71 -4.23
CA ARG A 32 8.75 19.41 -2.99
C ARG A 32 9.20 20.86 -2.98
N THR A 33 10.45 21.12 -3.39
CA THR A 33 11.07 22.45 -3.26
C THR A 33 10.67 23.41 -4.39
N TYR A 34 10.55 22.89 -5.60
CA TYR A 34 10.47 23.69 -6.83
C TYR A 34 9.21 23.44 -7.66
N GLY A 35 8.38 22.47 -7.26
CA GLY A 35 7.12 22.15 -7.92
C GLY A 35 7.25 21.42 -9.26
N VAL A 36 6.12 21.31 -9.95
CA VAL A 36 5.95 20.46 -11.14
C VAL A 36 6.85 20.89 -12.31
N ALA A 37 6.86 22.17 -12.66
CA ALA A 37 7.50 22.66 -13.89
C ALA A 37 9.02 22.45 -13.89
N ARG A 38 9.70 22.76 -12.78
CA ARG A 38 11.14 22.56 -12.65
C ARG A 38 11.50 21.07 -12.54
N THR A 39 10.67 20.28 -11.86
CA THR A 39 10.85 18.83 -11.77
C THR A 39 10.76 18.15 -13.14
N ALA A 40 9.80 18.56 -13.97
CA ALA A 40 9.67 18.04 -15.33
C ALA A 40 10.94 18.29 -16.16
N LYS A 41 11.49 19.51 -16.08
CA LYS A 41 12.75 19.86 -16.74
C LYS A 41 13.94 19.03 -16.23
N LEU A 42 14.08 18.87 -14.91
CA LEU A 42 15.11 18.02 -14.31
C LEU A 42 15.03 16.59 -14.83
N ILE A 43 13.83 16.01 -14.92
CA ILE A 43 13.65 14.64 -15.41
C ILE A 43 14.10 14.51 -16.87
N ASP A 44 13.77 15.49 -17.72
CA ASP A 44 14.20 15.51 -19.12
C ASP A 44 15.72 15.65 -19.27
N ASP A 45 16.34 16.50 -18.46
CA ASP A 45 17.80 16.69 -18.45
C ASP A 45 18.53 15.41 -17.98
N ILE A 46 18.04 14.77 -16.91
CA ILE A 46 18.55 13.46 -16.43
C ILE A 46 18.37 12.40 -17.51
N LYS A 47 17.21 12.34 -18.17
CA LYS A 47 16.93 11.39 -19.24
C LYS A 47 17.90 11.55 -20.41
N ALA A 48 18.10 12.78 -20.89
CA ALA A 48 19.01 13.08 -21.99
C ALA A 48 20.45 12.71 -21.65
N LEU A 49 20.90 13.06 -20.44
CA LEU A 49 22.22 12.70 -19.94
C LEU A 49 22.38 11.17 -19.83
N GLY A 50 21.41 10.51 -19.22
CA GLY A 50 21.37 9.05 -19.03
C GLY A 50 21.50 8.32 -20.37
N PHE A 51 20.69 8.67 -21.37
CA PHE A 51 20.79 8.05 -22.70
C PHE A 51 22.15 8.29 -23.36
N ARG A 52 22.66 9.53 -23.33
CA ARG A 52 23.96 9.85 -23.94
C ARG A 52 25.10 9.04 -23.34
N TYR A 53 25.17 8.94 -22.02
CA TYR A 53 26.26 8.23 -21.33
C TYR A 53 26.05 6.71 -21.35
N ALA A 54 24.81 6.22 -21.34
CA ALA A 54 24.53 4.80 -21.54
C ALA A 54 24.99 4.33 -22.93
N THR A 55 24.72 5.09 -23.99
CA THR A 55 25.22 4.78 -25.34
C THR A 55 26.74 4.83 -25.40
N LYS A 56 27.37 5.83 -24.78
CA LYS A 56 28.84 5.95 -24.77
C LYS A 56 29.53 4.85 -23.97
N ALA A 57 28.89 4.37 -22.89
CA ALA A 57 29.42 3.29 -22.07
C ALA A 57 29.48 1.96 -22.84
N GLY A 58 28.65 1.76 -23.87
CA GLY A 58 28.70 0.57 -24.72
C GLY A 58 28.49 -0.73 -23.94
N ILE A 59 27.64 -0.69 -22.90
CA ILE A 59 27.39 -1.84 -22.04
C ILE A 59 26.81 -2.98 -22.88
N THR A 60 27.44 -4.15 -22.79
CA THR A 60 27.04 -5.37 -23.49
C THR A 60 26.92 -6.51 -22.48
N ILE A 61 26.24 -7.59 -22.87
CA ILE A 61 26.21 -8.84 -22.12
C ILE A 61 26.74 -9.95 -23.01
N SER A 62 27.73 -10.66 -22.50
CA SER A 62 28.35 -11.79 -23.16
C SER A 62 28.36 -13.00 -22.23
N VAL A 63 28.59 -14.18 -22.82
CA VAL A 63 28.82 -15.38 -22.02
C VAL A 63 30.01 -15.14 -21.09
N SER A 64 31.12 -14.54 -21.52
CA SER A 64 32.29 -14.27 -20.66
C SER A 64 32.00 -13.46 -19.38
N ASP A 65 30.95 -12.65 -19.37
CA ASP A 65 30.57 -11.85 -18.20
C ASP A 65 29.93 -12.69 -17.09
N ILE A 66 29.37 -13.86 -17.43
CA ILE A 66 28.71 -14.75 -16.47
C ILE A 66 29.76 -15.71 -15.90
N LYS A 67 30.43 -15.34 -14.80
CA LYS A 67 31.46 -16.18 -14.18
C LYS A 67 30.87 -17.11 -13.13
N ILE A 68 31.21 -18.40 -13.20
CA ILE A 68 30.81 -19.40 -12.20
C ILE A 68 31.82 -19.36 -11.06
N PRO A 69 31.38 -19.30 -9.79
CA PRO A 69 32.30 -19.21 -8.67
C PRO A 69 33.08 -20.52 -8.52
N LYS A 70 34.40 -20.42 -8.30
CA LYS A 70 35.25 -21.62 -8.19
C LYS A 70 34.90 -22.49 -6.99
N ALA A 71 34.45 -21.86 -5.91
CA ALA A 71 34.01 -22.53 -4.68
C ALA A 71 32.73 -23.35 -4.85
N LYS A 72 31.98 -23.19 -5.95
CA LYS A 72 30.73 -23.93 -6.18
C LYS A 72 30.91 -25.44 -6.05
N ALA A 73 31.97 -25.99 -6.64
CA ALA A 73 32.18 -27.43 -6.66
C ALA A 73 32.45 -28.01 -5.26
N SER A 74 33.18 -27.28 -4.40
CA SER A 74 33.42 -27.72 -3.02
C SER A 74 32.14 -27.63 -2.18
N ILE A 75 31.40 -26.52 -2.28
CA ILE A 75 30.13 -26.34 -1.55
C ILE A 75 29.12 -27.44 -1.90
N LEU A 76 28.99 -27.77 -3.18
CA LEU A 76 28.09 -28.85 -3.62
C LEU A 76 28.55 -30.22 -3.11
N SER A 77 29.85 -30.50 -3.09
CA SER A 77 30.37 -31.76 -2.54
C SER A 77 30.08 -31.90 -1.05
N GLU A 78 30.27 -30.83 -0.28
CA GLU A 78 29.99 -30.81 1.16
C GLU A 78 28.49 -31.03 1.45
N ALA A 79 27.62 -30.39 0.67
CA ALA A 79 26.18 -30.61 0.75
C ALA A 79 25.76 -32.06 0.40
N GLU A 80 26.36 -32.64 -0.65
CA GLU A 80 26.11 -34.03 -1.05
C GLU A 80 26.55 -35.03 0.03
N ASP A 81 27.70 -34.81 0.66
CA ASP A 81 28.20 -35.63 1.76
C ASP A 81 27.32 -35.54 3.02
N ALA A 82 26.82 -34.33 3.31
CA ALA A 82 25.86 -34.11 4.38
C ALA A 82 24.55 -34.88 4.13
N VAL A 83 23.97 -34.76 2.92
CA VAL A 83 22.76 -35.51 2.54
C VAL A 83 22.99 -37.02 2.56
N ALA A 84 24.14 -37.50 2.09
CA ALA A 84 24.48 -38.92 2.15
C ALA A 84 24.58 -39.45 3.60
N THR A 85 24.97 -38.59 4.54
CA THR A 85 24.99 -38.93 5.97
C THR A 85 23.58 -39.00 6.55
N LEU A 86 22.71 -38.05 6.19
CA LEU A 86 21.29 -38.06 6.57
C LEU A 86 20.56 -39.30 6.04
N GLU A 87 20.79 -39.66 4.78
CA GLU A 87 20.23 -40.86 4.15
C GLU A 87 20.67 -42.14 4.89
N LYS A 88 21.93 -42.20 5.36
CA LYS A 88 22.41 -43.32 6.19
C LYS A 88 21.71 -43.37 7.55
N GLN A 89 21.47 -42.22 8.18
CA GLN A 89 20.75 -42.15 9.46
C GLN A 89 19.29 -42.58 9.28
N TYR A 90 18.65 -42.14 8.21
CA TYR A 90 17.28 -42.53 7.85
C TYR A 90 17.18 -44.04 7.62
N ARG A 91 18.07 -44.63 6.82
CA ARG A 91 18.11 -46.09 6.59
C ARG A 91 18.39 -46.90 7.86
N ARG A 92 19.11 -46.33 8.83
CA ARG A 92 19.35 -46.95 10.15
C ARG A 92 18.18 -46.77 11.12
N GLY A 93 17.13 -46.04 10.74
CA GLY A 93 15.97 -45.75 11.58
C GLY A 93 16.25 -44.75 12.71
N LEU A 94 17.29 -43.93 12.59
CA LEU A 94 17.66 -42.94 13.60
C LEU A 94 16.84 -41.64 13.49
N ILE A 95 16.31 -41.36 12.31
CA ILE A 95 15.47 -40.20 12.01
C ILE A 95 14.21 -40.65 11.27
N THR A 96 13.14 -39.89 11.43
CA THR A 96 11.87 -40.11 10.73
C THR A 96 11.93 -39.58 9.29
N ASN A 97 10.97 -39.96 8.44
CA ASN A 97 10.89 -39.48 7.07
C ASN A 97 10.65 -37.96 6.98
N GLU A 98 9.89 -37.40 7.92
CA GLU A 98 9.62 -35.96 7.95
C GLU A 98 10.87 -35.18 8.37
N GLU A 99 11.59 -35.64 9.40
CA GLU A 99 12.86 -35.04 9.81
C GLU A 99 13.91 -35.14 8.70
N HIS A 100 13.99 -36.28 8.01
CA HIS A 100 14.85 -36.46 6.86
C HIS A 100 14.55 -35.43 5.76
N TYR A 101 13.27 -35.31 5.37
CA TYR A 101 12.82 -34.35 4.36
C TYR A 101 13.19 -32.91 4.71
N GLN A 102 12.87 -32.46 5.93
CA GLN A 102 13.17 -31.09 6.39
C GLN A 102 14.68 -30.81 6.44
N GLN A 103 15.47 -31.76 6.95
CA GLN A 103 16.92 -31.58 7.04
C GLN A 103 17.59 -31.54 5.66
N VAL A 104 17.15 -32.36 4.71
CA VAL A 104 17.65 -32.34 3.32
C VAL A 104 17.38 -30.98 2.66
N ILE A 105 16.16 -30.43 2.84
CA ILE A 105 15.81 -29.11 2.32
C ILE A 105 16.71 -28.02 2.92
N ASN A 106 16.92 -28.06 4.24
CA ASN A 106 17.76 -27.08 4.92
C ASN A 106 19.22 -27.12 4.43
N VAL A 107 19.78 -28.31 4.23
CA VAL A 107 21.14 -28.46 3.69
C VAL A 107 21.25 -27.82 2.30
N TRP A 108 20.27 -28.06 1.42
CA TRP A 108 20.29 -27.49 0.06
C TRP A 108 20.00 -25.99 0.01
N ASN A 109 19.17 -25.46 0.92
CA ASN A 109 18.95 -24.03 1.06
C ASN A 109 20.26 -23.33 1.48
N ASN A 110 20.93 -23.84 2.52
CA ASN A 110 22.20 -23.31 2.99
C ASN A 110 23.26 -23.34 1.88
N ALA A 111 23.39 -24.47 1.17
CA ALA A 111 24.31 -24.58 0.03
C ALA A 111 24.00 -23.56 -1.08
N THR A 112 22.71 -23.32 -1.35
CA THR A 112 22.28 -22.32 -2.34
C THR A 112 22.67 -20.90 -1.92
N GLU A 113 22.54 -20.57 -0.64
CA GLU A 113 22.95 -19.27 -0.09
C GLU A 113 24.47 -19.11 -0.11
N GLU A 114 25.24 -20.12 0.31
CA GLU A 114 26.71 -20.11 0.24
C GLU A 114 27.23 -19.91 -1.18
N VAL A 115 26.64 -20.61 -2.17
CA VAL A 115 26.97 -20.40 -3.59
C VAL A 115 26.62 -18.98 -4.04
N THR A 116 25.55 -18.39 -3.50
CA THR A 116 25.14 -17.01 -3.83
C THR A 116 26.14 -16.00 -3.29
N THR A 117 26.58 -16.17 -2.05
CA THR A 117 27.59 -15.30 -1.43
C THR A 117 28.92 -15.39 -2.18
N ALA A 118 29.39 -16.61 -2.45
CA ALA A 118 30.62 -16.83 -3.22
C ALA A 118 30.55 -16.23 -4.64
N LEU A 119 29.37 -16.27 -5.26
CA LEU A 119 29.13 -15.65 -6.57
C LEU A 119 29.27 -14.13 -6.52
N VAL A 120 28.64 -13.48 -5.54
CA VAL A 120 28.69 -12.01 -5.41
C VAL A 120 30.10 -11.53 -5.09
N ASP A 121 30.82 -12.25 -4.22
CA ASP A 121 32.18 -11.88 -3.81
C ASP A 121 33.22 -12.00 -4.94
N GLU A 122 33.04 -12.95 -5.87
CA GLU A 122 33.95 -13.16 -7.01
C GLU A 122 33.65 -12.24 -8.20
N MET A 123 32.50 -11.53 -8.21
CA MET A 123 32.12 -10.64 -9.30
C MET A 123 32.89 -9.30 -9.27
N ASP A 124 33.39 -8.89 -10.43
CA ASP A 124 33.95 -7.55 -10.63
C ASP A 124 32.83 -6.51 -10.64
N HIS A 125 33.07 -5.36 -9.99
CA HIS A 125 32.13 -4.25 -9.93
C HIS A 125 31.87 -3.64 -11.32
N PHE A 126 32.84 -3.74 -12.24
CA PHE A 126 32.69 -3.31 -13.64
C PHE A 126 32.10 -4.38 -14.56
N ASN A 127 31.72 -5.54 -14.03
CA ASN A 127 31.00 -6.53 -14.80
C ASN A 127 29.63 -5.97 -15.23
N PRO A 128 29.27 -5.99 -16.53
CA PRO A 128 27.97 -5.50 -17.00
C PRO A 128 26.76 -6.10 -16.28
N VAL A 129 26.80 -7.41 -15.97
CA VAL A 129 25.72 -8.11 -15.27
C VAL A 129 25.57 -7.59 -13.84
N TYR A 130 26.70 -7.37 -13.16
CA TYR A 130 26.72 -6.78 -11.82
C TYR A 130 26.18 -5.35 -11.83
N MET A 131 26.69 -4.50 -12.73
CA MET A 131 26.27 -3.11 -12.86
C MET A 131 24.77 -2.99 -13.13
N MET A 132 24.19 -3.82 -14.00
CA MET A 132 22.75 -3.79 -14.31
C MET A 132 21.87 -4.15 -13.10
N ALA A 133 22.27 -5.13 -12.30
CA ALA A 133 21.52 -5.56 -11.13
C ALA A 133 21.66 -4.60 -9.94
N ILE A 134 22.88 -4.17 -9.62
CA ILE A 134 23.14 -3.28 -8.47
C ILE A 134 22.65 -1.86 -8.72
N SER A 135 22.71 -1.36 -9.96
CA SER A 135 22.10 -0.06 -10.31
C SER A 135 20.56 -0.05 -10.18
N GLY A 136 19.94 -1.23 -10.11
CA GLY A 136 18.48 -1.38 -10.13
C GLY A 136 17.85 -1.13 -11.51
N ALA A 137 18.66 -1.09 -12.58
CA ALA A 137 18.17 -0.90 -13.95
C ALA A 137 17.38 -2.12 -14.44
N ARG A 138 17.98 -3.31 -14.34
CA ARG A 138 17.32 -4.59 -14.65
C ARG A 138 18.13 -5.74 -14.08
N GLY A 139 17.46 -6.65 -13.39
CA GLY A 139 18.14 -7.77 -12.73
C GLY A 139 18.00 -7.71 -11.22
N ASN A 140 18.14 -8.85 -10.55
CA ASN A 140 18.40 -8.93 -9.12
C ASN A 140 19.42 -10.03 -8.83
N ILE A 141 19.92 -10.10 -7.60
CA ILE A 141 20.92 -11.10 -7.20
C ILE A 141 20.40 -12.54 -7.39
N GLN A 142 19.11 -12.78 -7.16
CA GLN A 142 18.49 -14.09 -7.36
C GLN A 142 18.52 -14.52 -8.85
N GLN A 143 18.35 -13.60 -9.79
CA GLN A 143 18.45 -13.86 -11.23
C GLN A 143 19.90 -14.13 -11.64
N ILE A 144 20.86 -13.38 -11.07
CA ILE A 144 22.29 -13.64 -11.29
C ILE A 144 22.68 -15.03 -10.75
N ARG A 145 22.17 -15.41 -9.58
CA ARG A 145 22.34 -16.75 -9.00
C ARG A 145 21.87 -17.85 -9.95
N GLN A 146 20.71 -17.69 -10.60
CA GLN A 146 20.22 -18.68 -11.56
C GLN A 146 21.09 -18.75 -12.84
N LEU A 147 21.73 -17.65 -13.24
CA LEU A 147 22.60 -17.60 -14.41
C LEU A 147 23.97 -18.28 -14.16
N ALA A 148 24.57 -18.04 -12.99
CA ALA A 148 25.97 -18.36 -12.73
C ALA A 148 26.24 -19.22 -11.48
N GLY A 149 25.33 -19.23 -10.51
CA GLY A 149 25.44 -20.00 -9.27
C GLY A 149 24.83 -21.38 -9.44
N MET A 150 23.63 -21.56 -8.91
CA MET A 150 22.78 -22.74 -9.09
C MET A 150 21.32 -22.32 -9.07
N ARG A 151 20.43 -23.15 -9.62
CA ARG A 151 19.00 -22.84 -9.63
C ARG A 151 18.31 -23.17 -8.31
N GLY A 152 18.78 -24.20 -7.59
CA GLY A 152 18.32 -24.56 -6.25
C GLY A 152 17.12 -25.51 -6.23
N LEU A 153 16.42 -25.54 -5.10
CA LEU A 153 15.23 -26.36 -4.87
C LEU A 153 14.01 -25.81 -5.61
N MET A 154 13.18 -26.69 -6.17
CA MET A 154 11.96 -26.32 -6.91
C MET A 154 10.70 -26.77 -6.16
N ALA A 155 9.60 -26.04 -6.33
CA ALA A 155 8.30 -26.44 -5.82
C ALA A 155 7.47 -27.19 -6.88
N ASP A 156 6.73 -28.19 -6.44
CA ASP A 156 5.76 -28.90 -7.27
C ASP A 156 4.44 -28.09 -7.39
N PRO A 157 3.46 -28.55 -8.20
CA PRO A 157 2.20 -27.84 -8.34
C PRO A 157 1.37 -27.77 -7.04
N SER A 158 1.60 -28.66 -6.07
CA SER A 158 0.95 -28.61 -4.76
C SER A 158 1.58 -27.58 -3.81
N GLY A 159 2.78 -27.09 -4.13
CA GLY A 159 3.57 -26.19 -3.27
C GLY A 159 4.60 -26.93 -2.42
N ARG A 160 4.66 -28.26 -2.51
CA ARG A 160 5.67 -29.06 -1.81
C ARG A 160 7.02 -28.90 -2.51
N ILE A 161 8.08 -28.71 -1.73
CA ILE A 161 9.45 -28.61 -2.24
C ILE A 161 9.93 -29.99 -2.68
N ILE A 162 10.47 -30.08 -3.88
CA ILE A 162 11.11 -31.27 -4.42
C ILE A 162 12.50 -31.37 -3.79
N ASP A 163 12.77 -32.48 -3.11
CA ASP A 163 14.01 -32.77 -2.38
C ASP A 163 15.24 -32.99 -3.29
N LEU A 164 15.02 -33.12 -4.60
CA LEU A 164 16.07 -33.14 -5.62
C LEU A 164 16.32 -31.72 -6.19
N PRO A 165 17.43 -31.04 -5.83
CA PRO A 165 17.73 -29.70 -6.31
C PRO A 165 18.27 -29.70 -7.74
N ILE A 166 18.20 -28.54 -8.38
CA ILE A 166 18.89 -28.26 -9.65
C ILE A 166 20.24 -27.61 -9.33
N LYS A 167 21.31 -28.41 -9.45
CA LYS A 167 22.70 -28.01 -9.15
C LYS A 167 23.31 -27.18 -10.27
N ALA A 168 22.86 -27.40 -11.50
CA ALA A 168 23.29 -26.65 -12.66
C ALA A 168 22.74 -25.20 -12.66
N ASN A 169 23.41 -24.34 -13.42
CA ASN A 169 22.93 -23.00 -13.76
C ASN A 169 22.68 -22.87 -15.28
N PHE A 170 22.11 -21.74 -15.72
CA PHE A 170 21.82 -21.55 -17.14
C PHE A 170 23.05 -21.47 -18.04
N ARG A 171 24.21 -21.08 -17.50
CA ARG A 171 25.47 -21.07 -18.27
C ARG A 171 26.01 -22.49 -18.51
N GLU A 172 25.94 -23.36 -17.51
CA GLU A 172 26.36 -24.76 -17.61
C GLU A 172 25.39 -25.59 -18.45
N GLY A 173 24.11 -25.20 -18.46
CA GLY A 173 23.02 -25.93 -19.10
C GLY A 173 22.36 -26.92 -18.14
N LEU A 174 21.08 -27.22 -18.40
CA LEU A 174 20.29 -28.11 -17.57
C LEU A 174 20.19 -29.49 -18.23
N THR A 175 20.24 -30.54 -17.42
CA THR A 175 19.89 -31.89 -17.88
C THR A 175 18.39 -31.99 -18.19
N VAL A 176 17.96 -33.02 -18.93
CA VAL A 176 16.54 -33.24 -19.27
C VAL A 176 15.67 -33.32 -18.00
N LEU A 177 16.17 -33.99 -16.96
CA LEU A 177 15.44 -34.14 -15.69
C LEU A 177 15.34 -32.82 -14.93
N GLU A 178 16.44 -32.07 -14.80
CA GLU A 178 16.43 -30.75 -14.15
C GLU A 178 15.52 -29.76 -14.90
N TYR A 179 15.58 -29.77 -16.23
CA TYR A 179 14.69 -28.95 -17.05
C TYR A 179 13.22 -29.34 -16.80
N PHE A 180 12.90 -30.64 -16.83
CA PHE A 180 11.55 -31.15 -16.56
C PHE A 180 11.04 -30.75 -15.16
N ILE A 181 11.85 -30.90 -14.12
CA ILE A 181 11.51 -30.46 -12.76
C ILE A 181 11.19 -28.96 -12.75
N SER A 182 12.01 -28.13 -13.41
CA SER A 182 11.79 -26.68 -13.48
C SER A 182 10.49 -26.28 -14.19
N THR A 183 9.93 -27.13 -15.05
CA THR A 183 8.68 -26.82 -15.76
C THR A 183 7.45 -26.81 -14.86
N HIS A 184 7.47 -27.51 -13.72
CA HIS A 184 6.31 -27.57 -12.81
C HIS A 184 6.02 -26.21 -12.20
N GLY A 185 7.03 -25.59 -11.58
CA GLY A 185 6.93 -24.25 -11.01
C GLY A 185 6.61 -23.19 -12.07
N ALA A 186 7.29 -23.25 -13.22
CA ALA A 186 7.05 -22.31 -14.32
C ALA A 186 5.62 -22.39 -14.88
N ARG A 187 5.10 -23.60 -15.11
CA ARG A 187 3.74 -23.80 -15.63
C ARG A 187 2.68 -23.36 -14.63
N LYS A 188 2.87 -23.68 -13.34
CA LYS A 188 1.98 -23.22 -12.28
C LYS A 188 1.97 -21.69 -12.20
N GLY A 189 3.14 -21.05 -12.19
CA GLY A 189 3.25 -19.59 -12.18
C GLY A 189 2.54 -18.92 -13.36
N LEU A 190 2.70 -19.45 -14.57
CA LEU A 190 2.01 -18.95 -15.77
C LEU A 190 0.49 -19.14 -15.70
N ALA A 191 0.03 -20.32 -15.26
CA ALA A 191 -1.40 -20.60 -15.13
C ALA A 191 -2.06 -19.72 -14.05
N ASP A 192 -1.42 -19.59 -12.88
CA ASP A 192 -1.90 -18.75 -11.79
C ASP A 192 -1.94 -17.28 -12.19
N THR A 193 -0.93 -16.79 -12.90
CA THR A 193 -0.92 -15.40 -13.43
C THR A 193 -2.11 -15.16 -14.37
N ALA A 194 -2.38 -16.10 -15.27
CA ALA A 194 -3.49 -15.99 -16.22
C ALA A 194 -4.86 -16.03 -15.53
N LEU A 195 -5.02 -16.85 -14.48
CA LEU A 195 -6.29 -16.99 -13.76
C LEU A 195 -6.54 -15.85 -12.76
N ARG A 196 -5.55 -15.54 -11.91
CA ARG A 196 -5.71 -14.63 -10.76
C ARG A 196 -5.72 -13.15 -11.14
N THR A 197 -5.33 -12.80 -12.37
CA THR A 197 -5.51 -11.44 -12.88
C THR A 197 -6.99 -11.03 -12.88
N ALA A 198 -7.89 -11.98 -13.17
CA ALA A 198 -9.33 -11.74 -13.12
C ALA A 198 -9.83 -11.44 -11.70
N ASP A 199 -9.31 -12.13 -10.68
CA ASP A 199 -9.71 -11.96 -9.28
C ASP A 199 -9.35 -10.55 -8.76
N SER A 200 -8.14 -10.07 -9.08
CA SER A 200 -7.73 -8.70 -8.72
C SER A 200 -8.59 -7.63 -9.42
N GLY A 201 -8.88 -7.82 -10.71
CA GLY A 201 -9.80 -6.93 -11.43
C GLY A 201 -11.20 -6.94 -10.83
N TYR A 202 -11.68 -8.11 -10.40
CA TYR A 202 -12.97 -8.27 -9.74
C TYR A 202 -13.01 -7.63 -8.34
N LEU A 203 -11.93 -7.72 -7.55
CA LEU A 203 -11.79 -6.98 -6.30
C LEU A 203 -11.84 -5.47 -6.54
N THR A 204 -11.06 -4.96 -7.52
CA THR A 204 -11.03 -3.54 -7.88
C THR A 204 -12.42 -3.04 -8.24
N ARG A 205 -13.17 -3.82 -9.04
CA ARG A 205 -14.57 -3.52 -9.39
C ARG A 205 -15.44 -3.36 -8.14
N ARG A 206 -15.39 -4.33 -7.21
CA ARG A 206 -16.16 -4.29 -5.95
C ARG A 206 -15.77 -3.10 -5.06
N LEU A 207 -14.49 -2.76 -4.99
CA LEU A 207 -13.99 -1.60 -4.26
C LEU A 207 -14.52 -0.28 -4.85
N VAL A 208 -14.55 -0.18 -6.18
CA VAL A 208 -15.16 0.99 -6.86
C VAL A 208 -16.66 1.05 -6.57
N ASP A 209 -17.36 -0.07 -6.64
CA ASP A 209 -18.80 -0.12 -6.42
C ASP A 209 -19.23 0.33 -5.01
N VAL A 210 -18.41 0.03 -3.99
CA VAL A 210 -18.68 0.45 -2.60
C VAL A 210 -18.25 1.89 -2.31
N ALA A 211 -17.24 2.41 -3.01
CA ALA A 211 -16.63 3.70 -2.70
C ALA A 211 -16.96 4.84 -3.68
N GLN A 212 -17.63 4.56 -4.81
CA GLN A 212 -17.90 5.54 -5.86
C GLN A 212 -18.68 6.80 -5.42
N ASP A 213 -19.47 6.73 -4.36
CA ASP A 213 -20.25 7.86 -3.82
C ASP A 213 -19.45 8.70 -2.81
N VAL A 214 -18.21 8.29 -2.52
CA VAL A 214 -17.31 8.98 -1.58
C VAL A 214 -16.54 10.08 -2.30
N ILE A 215 -17.12 11.29 -2.25
CA ILE A 215 -16.59 12.52 -2.86
C ILE A 215 -16.32 13.54 -1.76
N VAL A 216 -15.34 14.43 -1.94
CA VAL A 216 -15.15 15.55 -1.04
C VAL A 216 -16.26 16.58 -1.27
N ARG A 217 -17.15 16.81 -0.28
CA ARG A 217 -18.32 17.69 -0.45
C ARG A 217 -18.18 19.07 0.21
N GLU A 218 -17.36 19.15 1.24
CA GLU A 218 -17.18 20.36 2.05
C GLU A 218 -15.73 20.49 2.52
N GLU A 219 -15.35 21.67 2.98
CA GLU A 219 -13.98 21.95 3.43
C GLU A 219 -13.75 21.41 4.85
N ASP A 220 -14.71 21.62 5.76
CA ASP A 220 -14.65 21.15 7.15
C ASP A 220 -16.02 20.70 7.65
N CYS A 221 -16.08 19.47 8.20
CA CYS A 221 -17.28 18.95 8.86
C CYS A 221 -17.43 19.38 10.33
N GLY A 222 -16.50 20.17 10.87
CA GLY A 222 -16.53 20.70 12.23
C GLY A 222 -16.27 19.67 13.34
N THR A 223 -15.85 18.45 13.00
CA THR A 223 -15.58 17.41 14.02
C THR A 223 -14.32 17.73 14.80
N THR A 224 -14.40 17.62 16.13
CA THR A 224 -13.25 17.65 17.06
C THR A 224 -12.76 16.24 17.42
N GLN A 225 -13.42 15.21 16.89
CA GLN A 225 -13.02 13.83 17.08
C GLN A 225 -11.91 13.47 16.09
N GLY A 226 -10.82 12.90 16.62
CA GLY A 226 -9.68 12.41 15.86
C GLY A 226 -9.31 11.00 16.27
N VAL A 227 -8.46 10.36 15.49
CA VAL A 227 -7.93 9.03 15.75
C VAL A 227 -6.50 9.18 16.25
N THR A 228 -6.19 8.46 17.32
CA THR A 228 -4.82 8.40 17.85
C THR A 228 -4.01 7.40 17.02
N VAL A 229 -3.00 7.91 16.31
CA VAL A 229 -2.12 7.12 15.46
C VAL A 229 -0.78 6.88 16.16
N LYS A 230 -0.29 5.64 16.07
CA LYS A 230 1.01 5.18 16.60
C LYS A 230 1.81 4.52 15.48
N ALA A 231 3.11 4.31 15.67
CA ALA A 231 3.88 3.43 14.79
C ALA A 231 3.25 2.03 14.76
N MET A 232 3.19 1.42 13.57
CA MET A 232 2.64 0.07 13.39
C MET A 232 3.75 -0.95 13.57
N LYS A 233 3.59 -1.87 14.53
CA LYS A 233 4.58 -2.88 14.89
C LYS A 233 3.97 -4.29 14.81
N ASP A 234 4.75 -5.26 14.37
CA ASP A 234 4.45 -6.69 14.41
C ASP A 234 5.49 -7.38 15.29
N GLY A 235 5.16 -7.59 16.56
CA GLY A 235 6.15 -7.98 17.56
C GLY A 235 7.25 -6.93 17.72
N GLN A 236 8.47 -7.27 17.27
CA GLN A 236 9.63 -6.37 17.32
C GLN A 236 9.87 -5.62 16.00
N GLU A 237 9.24 -6.03 14.89
CA GLU A 237 9.44 -5.41 13.59
C GLU A 237 8.53 -4.19 13.43
N VAL A 238 9.10 -3.05 13.04
CA VAL A 238 8.34 -1.85 12.73
C VAL A 238 7.88 -1.95 11.27
N ILE A 239 6.58 -2.22 11.07
CA ILE A 239 5.96 -2.25 9.73
C ILE A 239 5.95 -0.84 9.14
N GLN A 240 5.56 0.15 9.95
CA GLN A 240 5.40 1.54 9.51
C GLN A 240 5.73 2.51 10.64
N GLU A 241 6.59 3.47 10.34
CA GLU A 241 6.99 4.54 11.25
C GLU A 241 5.87 5.56 11.46
N LEU A 242 5.88 6.26 12.59
CA LEU A 242 4.86 7.25 12.92
C LEU A 242 4.90 8.41 11.91
N ALA A 243 6.09 8.90 11.56
CA ALA A 243 6.28 10.00 10.62
C ALA A 243 5.58 9.73 9.28
N GLU A 244 5.74 8.53 8.72
CA GLU A 244 5.12 8.15 7.45
C GLU A 244 3.58 8.16 7.51
N ARG A 245 3.00 7.84 8.66
CA ARG A 245 1.53 7.77 8.85
C ARG A 245 0.88 9.14 8.98
N ILE A 246 1.59 10.10 9.59
CA ILE A 246 1.05 11.42 9.91
C ILE A 246 1.26 12.46 8.81
N VAL A 247 2.25 12.27 7.93
CA VAL A 247 2.53 13.21 6.83
C VAL A 247 1.30 13.43 5.94
N GLY A 248 0.96 14.70 5.71
CA GLY A 248 -0.19 15.11 4.90
C GLY A 248 -1.55 14.89 5.58
N ARG A 249 -1.57 14.61 6.88
CA ARG A 249 -2.80 14.59 7.72
C ARG A 249 -2.94 15.91 8.47
N ILE A 250 -4.13 16.15 9.02
CA ILE A 250 -4.41 17.36 9.81
C ILE A 250 -4.35 17.02 11.30
N ALA A 251 -3.58 17.80 12.05
CA ALA A 251 -3.49 17.68 13.51
C ALA A 251 -4.86 18.00 14.15
N CYS A 252 -5.33 17.15 15.06
CA CYS A 252 -6.57 17.39 15.78
C CYS A 252 -6.35 18.31 17.00
N GLU A 253 -5.17 18.23 17.60
CA GLU A 253 -4.74 18.99 18.78
C GLU A 253 -3.34 19.58 18.58
N ASP A 254 -2.97 20.53 19.43
CA ASP A 254 -1.62 21.13 19.43
C ASP A 254 -0.58 20.06 19.79
N ILE A 255 0.37 19.83 18.88
CA ILE A 255 1.48 18.90 19.10
C ILE A 255 2.66 19.71 19.65
N ARG A 256 3.09 19.38 20.87
CA ARG A 256 4.17 20.08 21.58
C ARG A 256 5.29 19.12 21.90
N HIS A 257 6.52 19.62 21.87
CA HIS A 257 7.68 18.85 22.27
C HIS A 257 7.61 18.50 23.77
N PRO A 258 7.83 17.23 24.18
CA PRO A 258 7.66 16.80 25.58
C PRO A 258 8.56 17.55 26.59
N GLU A 259 9.84 17.75 26.24
CA GLU A 259 10.82 18.39 27.13
C GLU A 259 10.80 19.93 27.06
N THR A 260 10.76 20.51 25.85
CA THR A 260 10.91 21.96 25.67
C THR A 260 9.58 22.72 25.73
N GLY A 261 8.45 22.02 25.55
CA GLY A 261 7.12 22.62 25.46
C GLY A 261 6.89 23.48 24.20
N ALA A 262 7.86 23.51 23.28
CA ALA A 262 7.75 24.22 22.01
C ALA A 262 6.62 23.62 21.17
N LEU A 263 5.80 24.49 20.57
CA LEU A 263 4.75 24.07 19.65
C LEU A 263 5.39 23.60 18.34
N LEU A 264 5.18 22.33 17.99
CA LEU A 264 5.63 21.74 16.73
C LEU A 264 4.58 21.99 15.66
N VAL A 265 3.33 21.59 15.91
CA VAL A 265 2.20 21.75 14.98
C VAL A 265 0.98 22.27 15.74
N GLU A 266 0.32 23.27 15.17
CA GLU A 266 -0.93 23.83 15.71
C GLU A 266 -2.14 22.97 15.32
N ALA A 267 -3.13 22.88 16.20
CA ALA A 267 -4.40 22.21 15.91
C ALA A 267 -5.03 22.73 14.60
N GLY A 268 -5.48 21.82 13.74
CA GLY A 268 -6.11 22.15 12.46
C GLY A 268 -5.15 22.47 11.31
N LYS A 269 -3.83 22.42 11.52
CA LYS A 269 -2.83 22.51 10.45
C LYS A 269 -2.48 21.15 9.86
N GLU A 270 -2.09 21.17 8.59
CA GLU A 270 -1.53 20.02 7.89
C GLU A 270 -0.12 19.75 8.42
N ILE A 271 0.16 18.48 8.73
CA ILE A 271 1.47 18.00 9.18
C ILE A 271 2.34 17.81 7.93
N MET A 272 3.37 18.64 7.79
CA MET A 272 4.35 18.56 6.70
C MET A 272 5.44 17.54 7.03
N GLU A 273 6.29 17.22 6.06
CA GLU A 273 7.41 16.31 6.22
C GLU A 273 8.40 16.76 7.31
N GLU A 274 8.74 18.06 7.35
CA GLU A 274 9.62 18.64 8.37
C GLU A 274 9.02 18.55 9.78
N ASP A 275 7.70 18.76 9.87
CA ASP A 275 6.97 18.62 11.14
C ASP A 275 6.97 17.17 11.62
N ALA A 276 6.78 16.22 10.71
CA ALA A 276 6.77 14.80 11.02
C ALA A 276 8.14 14.29 11.49
N GLU A 277 9.22 14.75 10.85
CA GLU A 277 10.60 14.47 11.29
C GLU A 277 10.88 15.09 12.68
N ALA A 278 10.39 16.30 12.94
CA ALA A 278 10.52 16.95 14.25
C ALA A 278 9.73 16.21 15.37
N ILE A 279 8.55 15.69 15.05
CA ILE A 279 7.72 14.89 15.97
C ILE A 279 8.44 13.57 16.33
N ASP A 280 9.02 12.90 15.33
CA ASP A 280 9.74 11.65 15.53
C ASP A 280 11.04 11.88 16.34
N ALA A 281 11.79 12.95 16.02
CA ALA A 281 12.99 13.35 16.75
C ALA A 281 12.70 13.75 18.22
N ALA A 282 11.49 14.28 18.49
CA ALA A 282 11.04 14.60 19.84
C ALA A 282 10.62 13.37 20.67
N GLY A 283 10.61 12.17 20.08
CA GLY A 283 10.26 10.92 20.77
C GLY A 283 8.76 10.79 21.10
N ILE A 284 7.89 11.45 20.34
CA ILE A 284 6.43 11.39 20.54
C ILE A 284 5.91 10.06 19.97
N GLU A 285 5.31 9.20 20.79
CA GLU A 285 4.87 7.87 20.36
C GLU A 285 3.47 7.84 19.71
N ALA A 286 2.65 8.84 19.99
CA ALA A 286 1.25 8.89 19.56
C ALA A 286 0.80 10.30 19.23
N VAL A 287 0.10 10.46 18.11
CA VAL A 287 -0.43 11.74 17.64
C VAL A 287 -1.89 11.60 17.29
N LYS A 288 -2.72 12.54 17.75
CA LYS A 288 -4.14 12.59 17.40
C LYS A 288 -4.37 13.38 16.13
N ILE A 289 -4.81 12.71 15.07
CA ILE A 289 -5.08 13.31 13.76
C ILE A 289 -6.55 13.27 13.41
N ARG A 290 -6.98 14.15 12.51
CA ARG A 290 -8.26 13.98 11.82
C ARG A 290 -8.14 12.81 10.84
N SER A 291 -9.18 11.98 10.79
CA SER A 291 -9.25 10.80 9.93
C SER A 291 -10.59 10.75 9.22
N VAL A 292 -10.62 9.99 8.12
CA VAL A 292 -11.85 9.66 7.41
C VAL A 292 -12.84 8.94 8.34
N PHE A 293 -12.37 8.14 9.30
CA PHE A 293 -13.22 7.41 10.24
C PHE A 293 -14.14 8.29 11.09
N THR A 294 -13.66 9.46 11.51
CA THR A 294 -14.40 10.38 12.40
C THR A 294 -15.11 11.51 11.66
N CYS A 295 -15.15 11.44 10.32
CA CYS A 295 -15.79 12.46 9.48
C CYS A 295 -17.32 12.42 9.59
N ARG A 296 -17.90 13.57 9.96
CA ARG A 296 -19.36 13.78 10.15
C ARG A 296 -20.10 14.34 8.93
N SER A 297 -19.42 14.49 7.78
CA SER A 297 -20.09 14.88 6.53
C SER A 297 -21.19 13.88 6.17
N ARG A 298 -22.42 14.36 5.97
CA ARG A 298 -23.61 13.54 5.65
C ARG A 298 -23.44 12.73 4.36
N HIS A 299 -22.92 13.38 3.32
CA HIS A 299 -22.58 12.72 2.06
C HIS A 299 -21.09 12.92 1.78
N GLY A 300 -20.37 11.83 1.51
CA GLY A 300 -18.94 11.90 1.24
C GLY A 300 -18.09 12.23 2.47
N ILE A 301 -17.03 13.01 2.28
CA ILE A 301 -16.02 13.34 3.30
C ILE A 301 -15.68 14.85 3.20
N CYS A 302 -15.20 15.47 4.27
CA CYS A 302 -14.68 16.84 4.21
C CYS A 302 -13.17 16.88 3.88
N ALA A 303 -12.71 17.96 3.27
CA ALA A 303 -11.30 18.10 2.87
C ALA A 303 -10.35 17.93 4.05
N ARG A 304 -10.71 18.48 5.22
CA ARG A 304 -9.87 18.41 6.42
C ARG A 304 -9.72 17.02 7.04
N CYS A 305 -10.74 16.17 6.97
CA CYS A 305 -10.64 14.79 7.48
C CYS A 305 -9.83 13.88 6.53
N TYR A 306 -9.77 14.21 5.24
CA TYR A 306 -8.95 13.47 4.27
C TYR A 306 -7.49 13.96 4.23
N GLY A 307 -7.29 15.28 4.32
CA GLY A 307 -5.99 15.94 4.28
C GLY A 307 -5.43 16.12 2.86
N ARG A 308 -4.13 15.89 2.71
CA ARG A 308 -3.39 16.08 1.45
C ARG A 308 -3.84 15.09 0.37
N ASN A 309 -4.08 15.60 -0.84
CA ASN A 309 -4.15 14.81 -2.06
C ASN A 309 -2.73 14.35 -2.44
N LEU A 310 -2.53 13.03 -2.43
CA LEU A 310 -1.21 12.42 -2.66
C LEU A 310 -0.72 12.58 -4.11
N ALA A 311 -1.61 12.87 -5.05
CA ALA A 311 -1.24 13.08 -6.45
C ALA A 311 -0.72 14.50 -6.73
N THR A 312 -1.23 15.51 -6.01
CA THR A 312 -0.90 16.92 -6.25
C THR A 312 -0.01 17.53 -5.16
N GLY A 313 0.11 16.87 -4.00
CA GLY A 313 0.87 17.37 -2.86
C GLY A 313 0.20 18.54 -2.12
N LYS A 314 -1.06 18.86 -2.44
CA LYS A 314 -1.83 19.94 -1.81
C LYS A 314 -3.01 19.38 -1.03
N LEU A 315 -3.63 20.20 -0.20
CA LEU A 315 -4.92 19.86 0.41
C LEU A 315 -5.94 19.46 -0.68
N VAL A 316 -6.77 18.45 -0.39
CA VAL A 316 -7.76 17.97 -1.36
C VAL A 316 -8.83 19.03 -1.64
N ASP A 317 -9.18 19.18 -2.93
CA ASP A 317 -10.22 20.11 -3.37
C ASP A 317 -11.63 19.53 -3.19
N VAL A 318 -12.60 20.42 -3.01
CA VAL A 318 -14.02 20.04 -3.00
C VAL A 318 -14.39 19.51 -4.40
N GLY A 319 -14.96 18.32 -4.44
CA GLY A 319 -15.31 17.61 -5.67
C GLY A 319 -14.38 16.47 -6.06
N GLU A 320 -13.27 16.29 -5.36
CA GLU A 320 -12.37 15.17 -5.63
C GLU A 320 -13.07 13.82 -5.34
N ALA A 321 -13.02 12.90 -6.30
CA ALA A 321 -13.60 11.57 -6.20
C ALA A 321 -12.67 10.60 -5.46
N ILE A 322 -12.36 10.92 -4.19
CA ILE A 322 -11.40 10.18 -3.36
C ILE A 322 -11.74 8.71 -3.15
N GLY A 323 -13.01 8.32 -3.25
CA GLY A 323 -13.43 6.92 -3.21
C GLY A 323 -12.95 6.09 -4.40
N ILE A 324 -13.01 6.67 -5.61
CA ILE A 324 -12.46 6.03 -6.82
C ILE A 324 -10.95 5.91 -6.72
N ILE A 325 -10.28 6.99 -6.27
CA ILE A 325 -8.84 7.02 -6.07
C ILE A 325 -8.43 5.95 -5.05
N ALA A 326 -9.14 5.83 -3.93
CA ALA A 326 -8.88 4.81 -2.92
C ALA A 326 -9.07 3.38 -3.45
N ALA A 327 -10.17 3.12 -4.15
CA ALA A 327 -10.44 1.82 -4.74
C ALA A 327 -9.37 1.40 -5.75
N GLN A 328 -8.91 2.32 -6.61
CA GLN A 328 -7.84 2.05 -7.57
C GLN A 328 -6.47 1.89 -6.90
N SER A 329 -6.17 2.69 -5.88
CA SER A 329 -4.91 2.63 -5.14
C SER A 329 -4.75 1.34 -4.34
N ILE A 330 -5.85 0.65 -4.03
CA ILE A 330 -5.86 -0.67 -3.41
C ILE A 330 -5.89 -1.77 -4.51
N GLY A 331 -6.72 -1.56 -5.53
CA GLY A 331 -7.01 -2.53 -6.58
C GLY A 331 -5.85 -2.79 -7.55
N GLU A 332 -5.22 -1.74 -8.08
CA GLU A 332 -4.11 -1.85 -9.05
C GLU A 332 -2.90 -2.59 -8.44
N PRO A 333 -2.44 -2.24 -7.22
CA PRO A 333 -1.36 -3.00 -6.62
C PRO A 333 -1.82 -4.41 -6.21
N GLY A 334 -3.12 -4.63 -6.01
CA GLY A 334 -3.71 -5.96 -5.86
C GLY A 334 -3.40 -6.90 -7.03
N THR A 335 -3.25 -6.37 -8.26
CA THR A 335 -2.82 -7.17 -9.41
C THR A 335 -1.33 -7.51 -9.28
N GLN A 336 -0.54 -6.59 -8.73
CA GLN A 336 0.87 -6.88 -8.43
C GLN A 336 1.01 -7.93 -7.32
N LEU A 337 0.13 -7.95 -6.31
CA LEU A 337 0.10 -9.00 -5.27
C LEU A 337 -0.16 -10.39 -5.86
N THR A 338 -0.89 -10.49 -6.98
CA THR A 338 -1.12 -11.76 -7.70
C THR A 338 -0.07 -12.07 -8.75
N MET A 339 0.88 -11.17 -9.05
CA MET A 339 1.94 -11.37 -10.04
C MET A 339 3.34 -11.50 -9.41
N ARG A 340 3.67 -10.70 -8.39
CA ARG A 340 5.02 -10.64 -7.78
C ARG A 340 5.36 -11.83 -6.89
N THR A 341 4.36 -12.44 -6.23
CA THR A 341 4.52 -13.69 -5.46
C THR A 341 5.05 -14.86 -6.29
N PHE A 342 5.10 -14.72 -7.63
CA PHE A 342 5.29 -15.84 -8.55
C PHE A 342 6.55 -15.77 -9.41
N HIS A 343 7.29 -14.64 -9.44
CA HIS A 343 8.59 -14.59 -10.12
C HIS A 343 9.70 -15.35 -9.36
N THR A 344 9.45 -15.70 -8.11
CA THR A 344 10.21 -16.70 -7.33
C THR A 344 9.76 -18.14 -7.59
N GLY A 345 8.79 -18.37 -8.50
CA GLY A 345 8.03 -19.61 -8.79
C GLY A 345 8.85 -20.84 -9.22
N GLY A 346 9.78 -21.22 -8.37
CA GLY A 346 10.72 -22.32 -8.55
C GLY A 346 11.82 -22.31 -7.50
N VAL A 347 11.85 -21.40 -6.53
CA VAL A 347 12.79 -21.44 -5.41
C VAL A 347 12.00 -21.40 -4.11
N ALA A 348 12.27 -22.34 -3.21
CA ALA A 348 11.68 -22.39 -1.89
C ALA A 348 11.89 -21.06 -1.12
N GLY A 349 10.82 -20.54 -0.52
CA GLY A 349 10.80 -19.37 0.37
C GLY A 349 9.57 -19.44 1.28
N GLU A 350 9.57 -18.66 2.36
CA GLU A 350 8.50 -18.65 3.36
C GLU A 350 7.12 -18.46 2.73
N ASP A 351 6.11 -19.07 3.34
CA ASP A 351 4.77 -19.28 2.78
C ASP A 351 3.99 -17.96 2.64
N ILE A 352 4.26 -17.22 1.56
CA ILE A 352 3.64 -15.94 1.17
C ILE A 352 2.16 -16.10 0.73
N THR A 353 1.51 -17.21 1.09
CA THR A 353 0.25 -17.67 0.49
C THR A 353 -1.00 -16.86 0.88
N GLN A 354 -0.85 -15.81 1.68
CA GLN A 354 -1.94 -14.92 2.08
C GLN A 354 -1.86 -13.51 1.45
N GLY A 355 -1.52 -13.42 0.16
CA GLY A 355 -1.61 -12.16 -0.62
C GLY A 355 -3.05 -11.71 -0.86
N LEU A 356 -3.49 -11.66 -2.13
CA LEU A 356 -4.84 -11.18 -2.48
C LEU A 356 -6.00 -11.89 -1.76
N PRO A 357 -6.04 -13.23 -1.59
CA PRO A 357 -7.17 -13.91 -0.94
C PRO A 357 -7.42 -13.45 0.50
N ARG A 358 -6.38 -13.03 1.22
CA ARG A 358 -6.50 -12.48 2.56
C ARG A 358 -7.10 -11.08 2.54
N VAL A 359 -6.65 -10.23 1.62
CA VAL A 359 -7.24 -8.90 1.40
C VAL A 359 -8.74 -9.02 1.05
N GLU A 360 -9.11 -9.99 0.20
CA GLU A 360 -10.51 -10.27 -0.11
C GLU A 360 -11.31 -10.76 1.10
N GLU A 361 -10.72 -11.65 1.92
CA GLU A 361 -11.34 -12.13 3.16
C GLU A 361 -11.66 -10.98 4.13
N LEU A 362 -10.71 -10.05 4.30
CA LEU A 362 -10.81 -8.87 5.15
C LEU A 362 -11.90 -7.91 4.65
N PHE A 363 -11.87 -7.52 3.37
CA PHE A 363 -12.87 -6.59 2.81
C PHE A 363 -14.26 -7.20 2.64
N GLU A 364 -14.39 -8.52 2.53
CA GLU A 364 -15.69 -9.19 2.59
C GLU A 364 -16.16 -9.46 4.03
N ALA A 365 -15.37 -9.09 5.04
CA ALA A 365 -15.61 -9.36 6.45
C ALA A 365 -16.02 -10.84 6.68
N ARG A 366 -15.32 -11.77 6.02
CA ARG A 366 -15.60 -13.20 6.14
C ARG A 366 -15.06 -13.75 7.45
N LYS A 367 -15.64 -14.85 7.91
CA LYS A 367 -15.08 -15.59 9.05
C LYS A 367 -13.82 -16.32 8.58
N PRO A 368 -12.66 -16.11 9.23
CA PRO A 368 -11.42 -16.77 8.84
C PRO A 368 -11.49 -18.28 9.14
N LYS A 369 -10.81 -19.09 8.32
CA LYS A 369 -10.79 -20.56 8.48
C LYS A 369 -10.01 -21.02 9.72
N GLY A 370 -8.94 -20.30 10.07
CA GLY A 370 -8.13 -20.50 11.28
C GLY A 370 -8.39 -19.37 12.27
N GLN A 371 -9.60 -19.29 12.79
CA GLN A 371 -10.01 -18.20 13.68
C GLN A 371 -9.28 -18.29 15.03
N ALA A 372 -8.62 -17.20 15.40
CA ALA A 372 -8.07 -17.02 16.74
C ALA A 372 -9.21 -16.77 17.75
N ILE A 373 -9.07 -17.34 18.94
CA ILE A 373 -9.93 -17.00 20.07
C ILE A 373 -9.41 -15.69 20.66
N ILE A 374 -10.31 -14.73 20.88
CA ILE A 374 -9.99 -13.46 21.52
C ILE A 374 -10.52 -13.40 22.96
N ALA A 375 -9.84 -12.66 23.82
CA ALA A 375 -10.33 -12.31 25.15
C ALA A 375 -11.58 -11.43 25.04
N GLU A 376 -12.60 -11.65 25.87
CA GLU A 376 -13.78 -10.77 25.92
C GLU A 376 -13.75 -9.77 27.09
N ALA A 377 -12.79 -9.91 28.00
CA ALA A 377 -12.64 -9.09 29.18
C ALA A 377 -11.16 -8.99 29.55
N ASP A 378 -10.81 -7.90 30.22
CA ASP A 378 -9.46 -7.69 30.77
C ASP A 378 -9.23 -8.63 31.95
N GLY A 379 -8.02 -9.17 32.08
CA GLY A 379 -7.69 -10.00 33.22
C GLY A 379 -6.41 -10.78 33.10
N THR A 380 -6.21 -11.69 34.06
CA THR A 380 -5.04 -12.56 34.13
C THR A 380 -5.36 -13.93 33.53
N VAL A 381 -4.48 -14.41 32.66
CA VAL A 381 -4.59 -15.69 31.96
C VAL A 381 -4.22 -16.86 32.88
N HIS A 382 -5.10 -17.85 32.96
CA HIS A 382 -4.89 -19.14 33.60
C HIS A 382 -5.18 -20.28 32.64
N ILE A 383 -4.20 -21.13 32.37
CA ILE A 383 -4.27 -22.24 31.44
C ILE A 383 -4.43 -23.51 32.25
N SER A 384 -5.57 -24.17 32.07
CA SER A 384 -5.88 -25.45 32.71
C SER A 384 -6.06 -26.54 31.66
N GLU A 385 -5.89 -27.80 32.06
CA GLU A 385 -6.14 -28.94 31.20
C GLU A 385 -7.26 -29.80 31.81
N ILE A 386 -8.40 -29.85 31.13
CA ILE A 386 -9.58 -30.58 31.59
C ILE A 386 -9.88 -31.67 30.57
N LYS A 387 -9.82 -32.94 30.99
CA LYS A 387 -10.13 -34.13 30.15
C LYS A 387 -9.34 -34.17 28.82
N GLY A 388 -8.06 -33.76 28.85
CA GLY A 388 -7.17 -33.77 27.68
C GLY A 388 -7.42 -32.64 26.67
N ARG A 389 -8.22 -31.62 27.04
CA ARG A 389 -8.38 -30.38 26.29
C ARG A 389 -7.83 -29.22 27.11
N LYS A 390 -7.06 -28.34 26.47
CA LYS A 390 -6.58 -27.10 27.09
C LYS A 390 -7.72 -26.09 27.15
N GLU A 391 -7.86 -25.43 28.27
CA GLU A 391 -8.82 -24.36 28.52
C GLU A 391 -8.07 -23.14 29.02
N ILE A 392 -8.35 -21.98 28.44
CA ILE A 392 -7.81 -20.69 28.86
C ILE A 392 -8.90 -20.01 29.68
N GLN A 393 -8.60 -19.64 30.91
CA GLN A 393 -9.49 -18.91 31.81
C GLN A 393 -8.93 -17.51 32.01
N ILE A 394 -9.77 -16.49 31.87
CA ILE A 394 -9.41 -15.10 32.17
C ILE A 394 -10.08 -14.73 33.48
N TRP A 395 -9.28 -14.43 34.49
CA TRP A 395 -9.76 -13.96 35.78
C TRP A 395 -9.74 -12.43 35.79
N THR A 396 -10.93 -11.85 35.85
CA THR A 396 -11.10 -10.40 35.94
C THR A 396 -10.85 -9.91 37.36
N GLU A 397 -10.50 -8.63 37.53
CA GLU A 397 -10.34 -8.03 38.86
C GLU A 397 -11.64 -8.04 39.69
N GLN A 398 -12.79 -8.17 39.04
CA GLN A 398 -14.12 -8.23 39.67
C GLN A 398 -14.49 -9.64 40.16
N GLY A 399 -13.62 -10.64 39.96
CA GLY A 399 -13.85 -12.02 40.37
C GLY A 399 -14.72 -12.83 39.40
N GLU A 400 -15.07 -12.29 38.23
CA GLU A 400 -15.66 -13.06 37.14
C GLU A 400 -14.58 -13.84 36.39
N THR A 401 -14.84 -15.12 36.12
CA THR A 401 -13.97 -15.98 35.31
C THR A 401 -14.64 -16.27 33.97
N LYS A 402 -13.97 -15.93 32.86
CA LYS A 402 -14.39 -16.35 31.51
C LYS A 402 -13.51 -17.49 31.03
N SER A 403 -14.13 -18.60 30.63
CA SER A 403 -13.43 -19.81 30.16
C SER A 403 -13.57 -19.99 28.65
N TYR A 404 -12.44 -20.27 27.99
CA TYR A 404 -12.30 -20.45 26.56
C TYR A 404 -11.71 -21.83 26.25
N GLN A 405 -12.46 -22.67 25.55
CA GLN A 405 -11.98 -23.99 25.15
C GLN A 405 -11.08 -23.87 23.93
N VAL A 406 -9.83 -24.32 24.04
CA VAL A 406 -8.86 -24.31 22.93
C VAL A 406 -9.07 -25.54 22.04
N PRO A 407 -9.34 -25.36 20.72
CA PRO A 407 -9.45 -26.47 19.78
C PRO A 407 -8.20 -27.34 19.74
N TYR A 408 -8.38 -28.64 19.49
CA TYR A 408 -7.28 -29.57 19.35
C TYR A 408 -6.40 -29.20 18.14
N GLY A 409 -5.13 -28.88 18.39
CA GLY A 409 -4.17 -28.44 17.36
C GLY A 409 -3.95 -26.93 17.28
N ALA A 410 -4.75 -26.10 17.96
CA ALA A 410 -4.49 -24.67 18.06
C ALA A 410 -3.29 -24.42 19.01
N ARG A 411 -2.35 -23.58 18.57
CA ARG A 411 -1.23 -23.13 19.39
C ARG A 411 -1.69 -21.98 20.27
N ILE A 412 -1.38 -22.05 21.56
CA ILE A 412 -1.70 -20.98 22.51
C ILE A 412 -0.67 -19.87 22.31
N HIS A 413 -1.15 -18.64 22.16
CA HIS A 413 -0.32 -17.47 21.95
C HIS A 413 0.12 -16.83 23.29
N VAL A 414 -0.74 -16.93 24.30
CA VAL A 414 -0.53 -16.34 25.64
C VAL A 414 0.17 -17.29 26.62
N THR A 415 0.76 -16.71 27.67
CA THR A 415 1.45 -17.46 28.74
C THR A 415 0.67 -17.43 30.06
N GLU A 416 0.91 -18.42 30.93
CA GLU A 416 0.31 -18.47 32.27
C GLU A 416 0.67 -17.22 33.08
N GLY A 417 -0.32 -16.56 33.67
CA GLY A 417 -0.13 -15.33 34.46
C GLY A 417 0.05 -14.06 33.63
N GLN A 418 -0.04 -14.13 32.29
CA GLN A 418 -0.01 -12.96 31.44
C GLN A 418 -1.27 -12.10 31.63
N GLN A 419 -1.11 -10.78 31.68
CA GLN A 419 -2.24 -9.86 31.60
C GLN A 419 -2.64 -9.63 30.14
N VAL A 420 -3.94 -9.70 29.86
CA VAL A 420 -4.53 -9.50 28.54
C VAL A 420 -5.64 -8.47 28.60
N GLU A 421 -5.79 -7.68 27.53
CA GLU A 421 -6.91 -6.77 27.35
C GLU A 421 -8.02 -7.44 26.53
N ALA A 422 -9.25 -6.96 26.70
CA ALA A 422 -10.42 -7.41 25.98
C ALA A 422 -10.21 -7.22 24.47
N GLY A 423 -10.16 -8.33 23.74
CA GLY A 423 -9.97 -8.42 22.30
C GLY A 423 -8.56 -8.83 21.87
N ASP A 424 -7.68 -9.18 22.81
CA ASP A 424 -6.36 -9.73 22.52
C ASP A 424 -6.44 -11.23 22.14
N GLU A 425 -5.51 -11.68 21.30
CA GLU A 425 -5.47 -13.05 20.78
C GLU A 425 -4.96 -14.04 21.83
N LEU A 426 -5.76 -15.05 22.16
CA LEU A 426 -5.41 -16.13 23.08
C LEU A 426 -4.72 -17.31 22.38
N THR A 427 -5.03 -17.51 21.09
CA THR A 427 -4.50 -18.60 20.26
C THR A 427 -4.00 -18.05 18.93
N GLU A 428 -2.99 -18.69 18.33
CA GLU A 428 -2.55 -18.34 16.98
C GLU A 428 -3.69 -18.47 15.97
N GLY A 429 -3.85 -17.48 15.09
CA GLY A 429 -4.84 -17.47 14.04
C GLY A 429 -5.20 -16.06 13.60
N SER A 430 -6.29 -15.93 12.85
CA SER A 430 -6.83 -14.63 12.45
C SER A 430 -8.02 -14.24 13.29
N ILE A 431 -8.12 -12.97 13.69
CA ILE A 431 -9.28 -12.46 14.41
C ILE A 431 -10.48 -12.36 13.47
N ASN A 432 -11.65 -12.76 13.97
CA ASN A 432 -12.93 -12.52 13.31
C ASN A 432 -13.39 -11.05 13.56
N PRO A 433 -13.49 -10.21 12.51
CA PRO A 433 -13.88 -8.81 12.68
C PRO A 433 -15.25 -8.59 13.33
N HIS A 434 -16.19 -9.54 13.18
CA HIS A 434 -17.53 -9.44 13.77
C HIS A 434 -17.53 -9.65 15.29
N GLU A 435 -16.63 -10.48 15.80
CA GLU A 435 -16.45 -10.68 17.23
C GLU A 435 -15.68 -9.52 17.83
N LEU A 436 -14.63 -9.07 17.14
CA LEU A 436 -13.87 -7.89 17.53
C LEU A 436 -14.77 -6.64 17.65
N LEU A 437 -15.76 -6.48 16.76
CA LEU A 437 -16.72 -5.37 16.82
C LEU A 437 -17.52 -5.36 18.13
N ARG A 438 -17.86 -6.54 18.64
CA ARG A 438 -18.64 -6.67 19.90
C ARG A 438 -17.78 -6.38 21.12
N VAL A 439 -16.48 -6.67 21.05
CA VAL A 439 -15.54 -6.54 22.17
C VAL A 439 -14.87 -5.17 22.20
N LYS A 440 -14.15 -4.77 21.15
CA LYS A 440 -13.39 -3.50 21.07
C LYS A 440 -14.16 -2.35 20.39
N GLY A 441 -15.40 -2.57 19.95
CA GLY A 441 -16.21 -1.55 19.28
C GLY A 441 -15.72 -1.17 17.88
N ILE A 442 -16.25 -0.06 17.35
CA ILE A 442 -15.99 0.40 15.96
C ILE A 442 -14.52 0.75 15.76
N GLU A 443 -13.92 1.52 16.69
CA GLU A 443 -12.53 1.97 16.59
C GLU A 443 -11.55 0.77 16.56
N GLY A 444 -11.79 -0.23 17.41
CA GLY A 444 -10.99 -1.44 17.45
C GLY A 444 -10.98 -2.20 16.12
N VAL A 445 -12.15 -2.35 15.50
CA VAL A 445 -12.29 -3.03 14.20
C VAL A 445 -11.68 -2.22 13.06
N GLN A 446 -11.88 -0.90 13.06
CA GLN A 446 -11.28 -0.01 12.06
C GLN A 446 -9.77 -0.10 12.08
N ARG A 447 -9.16 -0.03 13.27
CA ARG A 447 -7.72 -0.15 13.45
C ARG A 447 -7.20 -1.54 13.05
N TYR A 448 -7.90 -2.60 13.43
CA TYR A 448 -7.53 -3.97 13.06
C TYR A 448 -7.55 -4.18 11.54
N LEU A 449 -8.64 -3.80 10.87
CA LEU A 449 -8.76 -3.94 9.41
C LEU A 449 -7.69 -3.12 8.67
N LEU A 450 -7.43 -1.89 9.14
CA LEU A 450 -6.37 -1.05 8.59
C LEU A 450 -5.00 -1.72 8.72
N GLN A 451 -4.67 -2.22 9.91
CA GLN A 451 -3.39 -2.87 10.20
C GLN A 451 -3.20 -4.16 9.39
N GLU A 452 -4.21 -5.03 9.35
CA GLU A 452 -4.12 -6.30 8.62
C GLU A 452 -3.98 -6.10 7.12
N VAL A 453 -4.73 -5.16 6.54
CA VAL A 453 -4.59 -4.83 5.12
C VAL A 453 -3.19 -4.27 4.85
N GLN A 454 -2.71 -3.32 5.67
CA GLN A 454 -1.37 -2.75 5.49
C GLN A 454 -0.26 -3.78 5.61
N LYS A 455 -0.35 -4.69 6.60
CA LYS A 455 0.60 -5.78 6.79
C LYS A 455 0.70 -6.65 5.53
N VAL A 456 -0.44 -7.00 4.91
CA VAL A 456 -0.43 -7.80 3.68
C VAL A 456 0.22 -7.06 2.53
N TYR A 457 -0.13 -5.80 2.26
CA TYR A 457 0.48 -5.03 1.17
C TYR A 457 1.99 -4.81 1.37
N ARG A 458 2.42 -4.43 2.57
CA ARG A 458 3.84 -4.21 2.89
C ARG A 458 4.67 -5.48 2.86
N SER A 459 4.13 -6.62 3.30
CA SER A 459 4.82 -7.92 3.19
C SER A 459 5.17 -8.28 1.73
N GLN A 460 4.44 -7.69 0.76
CA GLN A 460 4.69 -7.85 -0.68
C GLN A 460 5.52 -6.71 -1.29
N GLY A 461 6.05 -5.81 -0.47
CA GLY A 461 6.82 -4.65 -0.93
C GLY A 461 5.98 -3.65 -1.73
N VAL A 462 4.70 -3.50 -1.36
CA VAL A 462 3.81 -2.50 -1.93
C VAL A 462 3.37 -1.54 -0.81
N ASP A 463 3.72 -0.27 -0.97
CA ASP A 463 3.33 0.78 -0.03
C ASP A 463 2.01 1.42 -0.50
N ILE A 464 0.98 1.33 0.34
CA ILE A 464 -0.28 2.07 0.18
C ILE A 464 -0.48 3.01 1.37
N ASN A 465 -1.17 4.12 1.17
CA ASN A 465 -1.45 5.05 2.26
C ASN A 465 -2.71 4.63 3.05
N ASP A 466 -2.66 4.78 4.38
CA ASP A 466 -3.75 4.47 5.31
C ASP A 466 -5.09 5.06 4.87
N LYS A 467 -5.08 6.30 4.31
CA LYS A 467 -6.32 7.01 3.95
C LYS A 467 -7.18 6.26 2.94
N HIS A 468 -6.57 5.50 2.04
CA HIS A 468 -7.31 4.73 1.05
C HIS A 468 -8.05 3.57 1.71
N VAL A 469 -7.39 2.87 2.64
CA VAL A 469 -8.01 1.77 3.39
C VAL A 469 -9.08 2.32 4.34
N GLU A 470 -8.84 3.46 4.99
CA GLU A 470 -9.83 4.15 5.84
C GLU A 470 -11.12 4.45 5.07
N VAL A 471 -11.04 4.93 3.83
CA VAL A 471 -12.20 5.22 2.99
C VAL A 471 -13.05 3.97 2.76
N ILE A 472 -12.43 2.83 2.46
CA ILE A 472 -13.15 1.56 2.23
C ILE A 472 -13.74 1.02 3.53
N VAL A 473 -12.96 0.99 4.61
CA VAL A 473 -13.40 0.47 5.91
C VAL A 473 -14.52 1.34 6.49
N ARG A 474 -14.52 2.66 6.26
CA ARG A 474 -15.66 3.53 6.60
C ARG A 474 -16.95 3.10 5.91
N GLN A 475 -16.90 2.71 4.63
CA GLN A 475 -18.09 2.22 3.92
C GLN A 475 -18.59 0.87 4.44
N MET A 476 -17.68 0.00 4.92
CA MET A 476 -18.06 -1.28 5.54
C MET A 476 -18.83 -1.12 6.86
N LEU A 477 -18.64 0.01 7.58
CA LEU A 477 -19.22 0.30 8.90
C LEU A 477 -20.29 1.41 8.86
N ARG A 478 -20.77 1.78 7.67
CA ARG A 478 -21.70 2.91 7.48
C ARG A 478 -23.11 2.68 8.03
N LYS A 479 -23.51 1.42 8.24
CA LYS A 479 -24.89 1.05 8.62
C LYS A 479 -24.98 0.58 10.06
N VAL A 480 -26.07 0.95 10.72
CA VAL A 480 -26.46 0.42 12.02
C VAL A 480 -27.75 -0.39 11.89
N LYS A 481 -27.93 -1.37 12.77
CA LYS A 481 -29.17 -2.12 12.90
C LYS A 481 -29.92 -1.64 14.12
N VAL A 482 -31.11 -1.09 13.91
CA VAL A 482 -32.00 -0.63 14.98
C VAL A 482 -32.45 -1.84 15.80
N GLU A 483 -32.29 -1.79 17.11
CA GLU A 483 -32.76 -2.81 18.05
C GLU A 483 -34.12 -2.41 18.63
N ASP A 484 -34.17 -1.21 19.20
CA ASP A 484 -35.39 -0.56 19.65
C ASP A 484 -35.57 0.76 18.93
N ALA A 485 -36.78 1.04 18.47
CA ALA A 485 -37.11 2.29 17.79
C ALA A 485 -37.40 3.44 18.77
N GLY A 486 -37.70 3.15 20.04
CA GLY A 486 -38.18 4.18 20.97
C GLY A 486 -39.37 4.94 20.37
N ASP A 487 -39.30 6.27 20.41
CA ASP A 487 -40.28 7.19 19.81
C ASP A 487 -39.85 7.74 18.43
N THR A 488 -38.80 7.18 17.82
CA THR A 488 -38.33 7.59 16.49
C THR A 488 -39.19 7.01 15.36
N ASP A 489 -39.04 7.55 14.15
CA ASP A 489 -39.68 7.00 12.95
C ASP A 489 -38.94 5.76 12.39
N LEU A 490 -37.92 5.27 13.10
CA LEU A 490 -37.10 4.14 12.66
C LEU A 490 -37.80 2.80 12.89
N LEU A 491 -37.50 1.82 12.04
CA LEU A 491 -38.10 0.48 12.16
C LEU A 491 -37.18 -0.47 12.93
N PRO A 492 -37.68 -1.16 13.98
CA PRO A 492 -36.92 -2.20 14.68
C PRO A 492 -36.44 -3.28 13.70
N GLY A 493 -35.15 -3.60 13.77
CA GLY A 493 -34.48 -4.52 12.86
C GLY A 493 -34.09 -3.94 11.50
N GLY A 494 -34.49 -2.70 11.19
CA GLY A 494 -34.11 -1.96 9.99
C GLY A 494 -32.62 -1.64 9.94
N LEU A 495 -32.09 -1.51 8.71
CA LEU A 495 -30.72 -1.08 8.46
C LEU A 495 -30.74 0.37 7.96
N VAL A 496 -30.20 1.27 8.76
CA VAL A 496 -30.18 2.72 8.50
C VAL A 496 -28.74 3.23 8.50
N GLU A 497 -28.50 4.37 7.88
CA GLU A 497 -27.16 4.98 7.94
C GLU A 497 -26.87 5.51 9.34
N PHE A 498 -25.61 5.43 9.76
CA PHE A 498 -25.19 5.90 11.07
C PHE A 498 -25.54 7.39 11.29
N THR A 499 -25.32 8.23 10.28
CA THR A 499 -25.63 9.67 10.36
C THR A 499 -27.14 9.94 10.41
N GLU A 500 -27.94 9.18 9.67
CA GLU A 500 -29.41 9.28 9.70
C GLU A 500 -29.96 8.87 11.08
N PHE A 501 -29.40 7.81 11.66
CA PHE A 501 -29.73 7.36 13.02
C PHE A 501 -29.38 8.42 14.08
N GLU A 502 -28.19 9.02 14.01
CA GLU A 502 -27.79 10.09 14.94
C GLU A 502 -28.66 11.35 14.80
N GLU A 503 -28.95 11.78 13.56
CA GLU A 503 -29.80 12.94 13.30
C GLU A 503 -31.23 12.75 13.85
N GLU A 504 -31.81 11.56 13.63
CA GLU A 504 -33.16 11.24 14.10
C GLU A 504 -33.24 11.13 15.63
N ASN A 505 -32.23 10.53 16.26
CA ASN A 505 -32.14 10.49 17.72
C ASN A 505 -31.99 11.89 18.31
N ALA A 506 -31.12 12.73 17.74
CA ALA A 506 -30.96 14.11 18.19
C ALA A 506 -32.29 14.90 18.12
N ARG A 507 -33.07 14.69 17.05
CA ARG A 507 -34.39 15.31 16.88
C ARG A 507 -35.40 14.88 17.96
N VAL A 508 -35.41 13.60 18.31
CA VAL A 508 -36.33 13.03 19.31
C VAL A 508 -35.90 13.41 20.73
N GLU A 509 -34.60 13.44 21.00
CA GLU A 509 -34.03 13.94 22.26
C GLU A 509 -34.32 15.42 22.51
N GLU A 510 -34.25 16.27 21.47
CA GLU A 510 -34.65 17.69 21.56
C GLU A 510 -36.14 17.86 21.92
N GLN A 511 -36.98 16.87 21.58
CA GLN A 511 -38.40 16.83 21.92
C GLN A 511 -38.65 16.20 23.31
N GLY A 512 -37.60 15.72 23.99
CA GLY A 512 -37.69 15.06 25.30
C GLY A 512 -38.31 13.66 25.26
N LEU A 513 -38.31 13.01 24.10
CA LEU A 513 -38.84 11.67 23.85
C LEU A 513 -37.74 10.60 23.94
N GLU A 514 -38.10 9.32 23.91
CA GLU A 514 -37.13 8.22 24.03
C GLU A 514 -36.40 7.95 22.69
N PRO A 515 -35.05 8.07 22.63
CA PRO A 515 -34.29 7.83 21.41
C PRO A 515 -34.23 6.33 21.05
N ALA A 516 -34.01 6.04 19.78
CA ALA A 516 -33.79 4.67 19.31
C ALA A 516 -32.45 4.12 19.77
N THR A 517 -32.38 2.80 19.98
CA THR A 517 -31.13 2.09 20.23
C THR A 517 -30.76 1.25 19.00
N ALA A 518 -29.49 1.27 18.63
CA ALA A 518 -29.00 0.51 17.48
C ALA A 518 -27.62 -0.08 17.79
N ARG A 519 -27.31 -1.18 17.10
CA ARG A 519 -25.98 -1.78 17.12
C ARG A 519 -25.26 -1.56 15.79
N PRO A 520 -23.95 -1.26 15.81
CA PRO A 520 -23.17 -1.14 14.59
C PRO A 520 -23.13 -2.47 13.84
N LEU A 521 -23.09 -2.39 12.51
CA LEU A 521 -23.02 -3.56 11.64
C LEU A 521 -21.83 -3.45 10.70
N LEU A 522 -20.93 -4.43 10.77
CA LEU A 522 -19.89 -4.60 9.77
C LEU A 522 -20.43 -5.39 8.59
N LEU A 523 -20.41 -4.79 7.39
CA LEU A 523 -20.80 -5.42 6.14
C LEU A 523 -19.57 -5.59 5.24
N GLY A 524 -19.43 -6.76 4.60
CA GLY A 524 -18.47 -6.93 3.52
C GLY A 524 -18.83 -6.04 2.33
N ILE A 525 -17.82 -5.64 1.54
CA ILE A 525 -17.98 -4.69 0.43
C ILE A 525 -19.08 -5.07 -0.56
N THR A 526 -19.29 -6.36 -0.84
CA THR A 526 -20.36 -6.84 -1.75
C THR A 526 -21.75 -6.61 -1.15
N LYS A 527 -21.92 -6.77 0.16
CA LYS A 527 -23.20 -6.50 0.83
C LYS A 527 -23.42 -5.01 1.04
N ALA A 528 -22.36 -4.26 1.33
CA ALA A 528 -22.41 -2.81 1.48
C ALA A 528 -22.84 -2.12 0.18
N SER A 529 -22.32 -2.55 -0.98
CA SER A 529 -22.69 -2.00 -2.29
C SER A 529 -24.13 -2.30 -2.72
N LEU A 530 -24.73 -3.40 -2.24
CA LEU A 530 -26.16 -3.70 -2.45
C LEU A 530 -27.10 -2.92 -1.51
N ALA A 531 -26.56 -2.40 -0.41
CA ALA A 531 -27.30 -1.66 0.62
C ALA A 531 -27.24 -0.13 0.43
N THR A 532 -26.88 0.34 -0.77
CA THR A 532 -26.87 1.75 -1.14
C THR A 532 -28.28 2.32 -1.27
N GLU A 533 -28.43 3.63 -1.07
CA GLU A 533 -29.72 4.31 -1.25
C GLU A 533 -30.19 4.32 -2.71
N SER A 534 -29.25 4.54 -3.64
CA SER A 534 -29.55 4.46 -5.07
C SER A 534 -29.84 3.03 -5.49
N PHE A 535 -31.07 2.82 -5.97
CA PHE A 535 -31.44 1.55 -6.58
C PHE A 535 -30.86 1.40 -8.00
N LEU A 536 -30.60 2.50 -8.72
CA LEU A 536 -29.98 2.46 -10.04
C LEU A 536 -28.53 1.96 -9.97
N SER A 537 -27.77 2.47 -9.00
CA SER A 537 -26.42 2.00 -8.74
C SER A 537 -26.40 0.55 -8.30
N ALA A 538 -27.22 0.17 -7.30
CA ALA A 538 -27.30 -1.21 -6.81
C ALA A 538 -27.71 -2.20 -7.92
N ALA A 539 -28.69 -1.84 -8.76
CA ALA A 539 -29.17 -2.69 -9.84
C ALA A 539 -28.12 -2.97 -10.94
N SER A 540 -27.14 -2.07 -11.12
CA SER A 540 -26.04 -2.25 -12.07
C SER A 540 -24.95 -3.21 -11.57
N PHE A 541 -24.87 -3.46 -10.26
CA PHE A 541 -23.81 -4.26 -9.67
C PHE A 541 -24.11 -5.76 -9.75
N GLN A 542 -25.14 -6.22 -9.03
CA GLN A 542 -25.60 -7.61 -8.95
C GLN A 542 -27.10 -7.67 -8.58
N GLU A 543 -27.73 -8.82 -8.85
CA GLU A 543 -29.12 -9.11 -8.41
C GLU A 543 -30.18 -8.10 -8.89
N THR A 544 -30.02 -7.58 -10.11
CA THR A 544 -30.85 -6.52 -10.74
C THR A 544 -32.36 -6.73 -10.54
N THR A 545 -32.88 -7.93 -10.80
CA THR A 545 -34.31 -8.24 -10.65
C THR A 545 -34.80 -8.02 -9.22
N ARG A 546 -34.04 -8.46 -8.22
CA ARG A 546 -34.40 -8.29 -6.80
C ARG A 546 -34.42 -6.81 -6.42
N VAL A 547 -33.39 -6.06 -6.82
CA VAL A 547 -33.25 -4.62 -6.50
C VAL A 547 -34.40 -3.81 -7.11
N LEU A 548 -34.69 -4.03 -8.40
CA LEU A 548 -35.77 -3.31 -9.08
C LEU A 548 -37.15 -3.66 -8.54
N THR A 549 -37.36 -4.92 -8.14
CA THR A 549 -38.63 -5.35 -7.53
C THR A 549 -38.84 -4.69 -6.18
N ASP A 550 -37.82 -4.66 -5.31
CA ASP A 550 -37.88 -3.96 -4.01
C ASP A 550 -38.12 -2.45 -4.18
N ALA A 551 -37.43 -1.82 -5.13
CA ALA A 551 -37.60 -0.40 -5.43
C ALA A 551 -39.01 -0.08 -5.95
N ALA A 552 -39.57 -0.93 -6.82
CA ALA A 552 -40.93 -0.77 -7.35
C ALA A 552 -42.00 -0.94 -6.27
N ILE A 553 -41.86 -1.94 -5.39
CA ILE A 553 -42.80 -2.17 -4.27
C ILE A 553 -42.80 -0.98 -3.30
N LYS A 554 -41.62 -0.42 -3.02
CA LYS A 554 -41.44 0.70 -2.08
C LYS A 554 -41.70 2.08 -2.71
N GLY A 555 -41.85 2.16 -4.03
CA GLY A 555 -41.95 3.44 -4.74
C GLY A 555 -40.73 4.34 -4.55
N LYS A 556 -39.53 3.77 -4.49
CA LYS A 556 -38.29 4.52 -4.19
C LYS A 556 -37.99 5.57 -5.26
N LEU A 557 -37.52 6.74 -4.82
CA LEU A 557 -36.99 7.81 -5.67
C LEU A 557 -35.46 7.83 -5.55
N ASP A 558 -34.77 8.00 -6.68
CA ASP A 558 -33.31 8.08 -6.71
C ASP A 558 -32.84 9.55 -6.76
N PRO A 559 -32.06 10.03 -5.78
CA PRO A 559 -31.62 11.42 -5.73
C PRO A 559 -30.43 11.73 -6.66
N LEU A 560 -29.83 10.72 -7.32
CA LEU A 560 -28.72 10.90 -8.27
C LEU A 560 -27.49 11.60 -7.66
N LEU A 561 -27.14 11.27 -6.42
CA LEU A 561 -26.00 11.87 -5.71
C LEU A 561 -24.66 11.25 -6.07
N GLY A 562 -24.65 10.01 -6.53
CA GLY A 562 -23.44 9.26 -6.87
C GLY A 562 -22.96 9.49 -8.30
N LEU A 563 -21.83 8.88 -8.63
CA LEU A 563 -21.25 8.95 -9.97
C LEU A 563 -22.03 8.08 -10.97
N LYS A 564 -22.40 6.88 -10.54
CA LYS A 564 -22.88 5.81 -11.43
C LYS A 564 -24.26 6.05 -11.98
N GLU A 565 -25.17 6.56 -11.15
CA GLU A 565 -26.54 6.86 -11.54
C GLU A 565 -26.55 7.95 -12.63
N ASN A 566 -25.68 8.95 -12.48
CA ASN A 566 -25.52 10.01 -13.47
C ASN A 566 -24.89 9.50 -14.77
N VAL A 567 -23.91 8.60 -14.70
CA VAL A 567 -23.35 7.95 -15.90
C VAL A 567 -24.42 7.12 -16.62
N ILE A 568 -25.23 6.33 -15.90
CA ILE A 568 -26.29 5.49 -16.47
C ILE A 568 -27.34 6.34 -17.20
N ILE A 569 -27.73 7.48 -16.61
CA ILE A 569 -28.76 8.37 -17.18
C ILE A 569 -28.18 9.31 -18.26
N GLY A 570 -26.85 9.45 -18.34
CA GLY A 570 -26.19 10.36 -19.28
C GLY A 570 -26.15 11.83 -18.81
N LYS A 571 -26.14 12.05 -17.48
CA LYS A 571 -25.90 13.37 -16.86
C LYS A 571 -24.43 13.55 -16.51
N LEU A 572 -24.03 14.80 -16.26
CA LEU A 572 -22.72 15.11 -15.69
C LEU A 572 -22.58 14.46 -14.31
N VAL A 573 -21.42 13.85 -14.05
CA VAL A 573 -21.13 13.28 -12.74
C VAL A 573 -20.95 14.38 -11.68
N PRO A 574 -21.48 14.21 -10.46
CA PRO A 574 -21.47 15.25 -9.42
C PRO A 574 -20.12 15.32 -8.67
N ALA A 575 -19.01 15.23 -9.40
CA ALA A 575 -17.62 15.31 -8.94
C ALA A 575 -16.76 16.13 -9.92
N GLY A 576 -15.64 16.66 -9.44
CA GLY A 576 -14.78 17.57 -10.19
C GLY A 576 -15.57 18.73 -10.78
N THR A 577 -15.35 19.03 -12.06
CA THR A 577 -16.03 20.12 -12.79
C THR A 577 -17.54 19.95 -12.93
N GLY A 578 -18.07 18.75 -12.69
CA GLY A 578 -19.51 18.47 -12.77
C GLY A 578 -20.29 18.86 -11.50
N MET A 579 -19.64 19.35 -10.45
CA MET A 579 -20.35 19.89 -9.28
C MET A 579 -21.06 21.21 -9.61
N THR A 580 -22.25 21.39 -9.04
CA THR A 580 -23.04 22.63 -9.16
C THR A 580 -22.28 23.88 -8.72
N ARG A 581 -21.37 23.74 -7.74
CA ARG A 581 -20.50 24.84 -7.27
C ARG A 581 -19.61 25.41 -8.38
N TYR A 582 -19.19 24.60 -9.36
CA TYR A 582 -18.30 25.03 -10.44
C TYR A 582 -19.04 25.40 -11.72
N LEU A 583 -20.19 24.78 -11.98
CA LEU A 583 -20.98 25.04 -13.19
C LEU A 583 -21.49 26.49 -13.30
N ASN A 584 -21.69 27.16 -12.17
CA ASN A 584 -22.25 28.51 -12.11
C ASN A 584 -21.19 29.60 -11.88
N LEU A 585 -19.90 29.29 -12.04
CA LEU A 585 -18.84 30.28 -11.87
C LEU A 585 -18.63 31.09 -13.15
N GLU A 586 -18.71 32.41 -13.04
CA GLU A 586 -18.24 33.33 -14.07
C GLU A 586 -16.72 33.51 -13.91
N ILE A 587 -15.95 33.02 -14.87
CA ILE A 587 -14.49 33.15 -14.86
C ILE A 587 -14.13 34.57 -15.33
N ALA A 588 -13.68 35.42 -14.41
CA ALA A 588 -13.04 36.67 -14.75
C ALA A 588 -11.63 36.38 -15.31
N VAL A 589 -11.50 36.28 -16.63
CA VAL A 589 -10.18 36.20 -17.27
C VAL A 589 -9.52 37.57 -17.10
N ARG A 590 -8.52 37.66 -16.22
CA ARG A 590 -7.59 38.79 -16.24
C ARG A 590 -6.86 38.74 -17.58
N GLU A 591 -7.04 39.76 -18.40
CA GLU A 591 -6.18 39.94 -19.57
C GLU A 591 -4.72 39.90 -19.10
N PRO A 592 -3.83 39.19 -19.82
CA PRO A 592 -2.43 39.13 -19.44
C PRO A 592 -1.90 40.58 -19.40
N GLU A 593 -1.45 41.04 -18.23
CA GLU A 593 -0.76 42.30 -18.11
C GLU A 593 0.43 42.26 -19.09
N GLU A 594 0.41 43.14 -20.09
CA GLU A 594 1.58 43.35 -20.94
C GLU A 594 2.78 43.64 -20.01
N PRO A 595 3.93 42.97 -20.21
CA PRO A 595 5.09 43.19 -19.36
C PRO A 595 5.44 44.68 -19.38
N SER A 596 5.41 45.30 -18.20
CA SER A 596 5.75 46.71 -18.04
C SER A 596 7.17 46.97 -18.56
N PRO A 597 7.45 48.10 -19.25
CA PRO A 597 8.77 48.40 -19.85
C PRO A 597 9.91 48.67 -18.85
N GLN A 598 9.81 48.24 -17.59
CA GLN A 598 10.80 48.52 -16.55
C GLN A 598 11.82 47.40 -16.32
N ASP A 599 11.68 46.25 -17.00
CA ASP A 599 12.61 45.11 -16.91
C ASP A 599 13.68 45.09 -18.02
N GLU A 600 13.83 46.15 -18.82
CA GLU A 600 15.01 46.33 -19.67
C GLU A 600 16.17 46.92 -18.84
N VAL A 601 17.02 46.03 -18.34
CA VAL A 601 18.32 46.38 -17.77
C VAL A 601 19.13 47.17 -18.81
N SER A 602 19.33 48.47 -18.57
CA SER A 602 20.22 49.30 -19.40
C SER A 602 21.69 48.88 -19.20
N PRO A 603 22.45 48.55 -20.25
CA PRO A 603 23.88 48.34 -20.13
C PRO A 603 24.61 49.69 -20.26
N ALA A 604 24.75 50.43 -19.17
CA ALA A 604 25.53 51.67 -19.16
C ALA A 604 26.08 52.00 -17.76
N ALA A 605 27.19 51.36 -17.37
CA ALA A 605 28.18 51.90 -16.43
C ALA A 605 29.41 50.98 -16.39
N MET A 606 30.21 50.98 -17.46
CA MET A 606 31.57 50.47 -17.39
C MET A 606 32.48 51.26 -18.34
N GLU A 607 32.86 52.47 -17.92
CA GLU A 607 34.05 53.18 -18.39
C GLU A 607 34.63 53.86 -17.14
N THR A 608 35.87 53.64 -16.71
CA THR A 608 37.17 54.00 -17.32
C THR A 608 38.25 53.32 -16.44
N GLU A 609 39.48 52.96 -16.84
CA GLU A 609 40.55 53.66 -17.57
C GLU A 609 41.49 52.61 -18.20
N THR A 610 41.86 52.66 -19.48
CA THR A 610 43.11 53.22 -20.07
C THR A 610 43.24 52.44 -21.40
N GLY A 611 43.57 52.91 -22.60
CA GLY A 611 44.37 54.03 -23.08
C GLY A 611 45.15 53.54 -24.32
N ALA A 612 44.94 54.20 -25.48
CA ALA A 612 45.78 54.27 -26.70
C ALA A 612 45.58 53.31 -27.91
N GLY A 613 44.92 53.84 -28.97
CA GLY A 613 45.33 53.87 -30.41
C GLY A 613 45.34 52.57 -31.25
N VAL A 614 45.02 52.48 -32.55
CA VAL A 614 44.79 53.39 -33.70
C VAL A 614 44.14 52.55 -34.85
N GLN A 615 43.19 53.14 -35.61
CA GLN A 615 42.71 52.96 -37.04
C GLN A 615 42.84 51.57 -37.75
N ASP A 616 41.89 51.05 -38.56
CA ASP A 616 41.24 51.66 -39.74
C ASP A 616 40.09 50.78 -40.36
N GLN A 617 39.11 51.47 -40.95
CA GLN A 617 38.00 51.21 -41.92
C GLN A 617 37.33 49.83 -42.29
N PRO A 618 36.06 49.86 -42.80
CA PRO A 618 35.18 48.69 -43.03
C PRO A 618 34.90 48.37 -44.52
N ALA A 619 34.31 47.20 -44.81
CA ALA A 619 33.66 46.91 -46.11
C ALA A 619 32.47 45.95 -45.99
N ALA A 620 31.43 46.28 -46.74
CA ALA A 620 30.12 45.64 -46.84
C ALA A 620 30.11 44.37 -47.71
N GLY A 621 29.05 43.56 -47.59
CA GLY A 621 28.79 42.45 -48.51
C GLY A 621 27.50 41.68 -48.22
N THR A 622 26.41 42.13 -48.83
CA THR A 622 25.08 41.52 -48.93
C THR A 622 25.08 40.19 -49.70
N GLY A 623 24.12 39.30 -49.41
CA GLY A 623 23.84 38.12 -50.25
C GLY A 623 22.72 37.22 -49.74
N ASP A 624 21.47 37.63 -49.98
CA ASP A 624 20.27 36.78 -50.02
C ASP A 624 20.43 35.61 -50.99
N VAL A 625 20.00 34.40 -50.62
CA VAL A 625 19.33 33.47 -51.55
C VAL A 625 18.31 32.59 -50.79
N SER A 626 17.05 32.85 -51.10
CA SER A 626 15.89 31.99 -50.84
C SER A 626 15.89 30.72 -51.70
N SER A 627 15.25 29.66 -51.20
CA SER A 627 14.13 28.94 -51.85
C SER A 627 14.21 27.40 -51.90
N ALA A 628 13.03 26.84 -51.62
CA ALA A 628 12.41 25.68 -52.26
C ALA A 628 12.78 24.25 -51.80
N VAL A 629 11.83 23.74 -51.01
CA VAL A 629 11.37 22.34 -50.91
C VAL A 629 10.93 21.83 -52.30
N PRO A 630 11.01 20.51 -52.57
CA PRO A 630 9.77 19.79 -52.84
C PRO A 630 9.66 18.44 -52.12
N ALA A 631 8.41 18.07 -51.84
CA ALA A 631 7.98 16.75 -51.42
C ALA A 631 7.74 15.84 -52.63
N GLU A 632 7.96 14.53 -52.43
CA GLU A 632 7.08 13.39 -52.77
C GLU A 632 7.91 12.11 -53.01
N GLY A 633 7.43 11.00 -52.42
CA GLY A 633 8.02 9.66 -52.47
C GLY A 633 7.64 8.85 -51.25
#